data_AF-A0A3D4IJ48-F1
#
_entry.id   AF-A0A3D4IJ48-F1
#
_cell.length_a   1.000
_cell.length_b   1.000
_cell.length_c   1.000
_cell.angle_alpha   90.00
_cell.angle_beta   90.00
_cell.angle_gamma   90.00
#
_symmetry.space_group_name_H-M   'P 1'
#
loop_
_entity.id
_entity.type
_entity.pdbx_description
1 polymer ?
#
loop_
_entity_poly.entity_id
_entity_poly.type
_entity_poly.pdbx_seq_one_letter_code
_entity_poly.pdbx_strand_id
1 'polypeptide(L)'
;AETTVPKRKAITLGNIVVGTFGNGLADVTQQVSWSDVPEEPYDVEVWYRFFNPPIGPFVDAKAPYKILYGELGKVFEGSYAMTIRYSRDKILLKDKEIFNTDNRVLYGVGVRFIQLDDKWKAPNGVWDPDVIAQPNVLTNVTNGFGFFGSVGQFDLEWTLSDQVVKTIGYSTPGDR
;
A
#
# COMPACT_ATOMS: atom_id res chain seq x y z
N ALA A 1 -21.57 -22.38 -2.41
CA ALA A 1 -21.59 -20.97 -2.00
C ALA A 1 -20.76 -20.18 -3.02
N GLU A 2 -21.35 -19.20 -3.68
CA GLU A 2 -20.61 -18.37 -4.64
C GLU A 2 -19.56 -17.54 -3.88
N THR A 3 -18.30 -17.66 -4.27
CA THR A 3 -17.21 -16.78 -3.85
C THR A 3 -17.40 -15.45 -4.56
N THR A 4 -17.86 -14.43 -3.85
CA THR A 4 -17.97 -13.08 -4.39
C THR A 4 -16.59 -12.46 -4.32
N VAL A 5 -15.82 -12.61 -5.40
CA VAL A 5 -14.59 -11.84 -5.59
C VAL A 5 -14.94 -10.37 -5.34
N PRO A 6 -14.28 -9.70 -4.36
CA PRO A 6 -14.69 -8.37 -3.99
C PRO A 6 -14.60 -7.46 -5.21
N LYS A 7 -15.73 -6.82 -5.55
CA LYS A 7 -15.86 -5.96 -6.73
C LYS A 7 -14.77 -4.87 -6.70
N ARG A 8 -14.33 -4.45 -7.90
CA ARG A 8 -13.37 -3.37 -8.09
C ARG A 8 -13.83 -2.14 -7.28
N LYS A 9 -13.01 -1.74 -6.30
CA LYS A 9 -13.31 -0.61 -5.41
C LYS A 9 -13.01 0.69 -6.14
N ALA A 10 -13.89 1.70 -6.03
CA ALA A 10 -13.58 3.01 -6.59
C ALA A 10 -12.51 3.67 -5.73
N ILE A 11 -11.43 4.12 -6.35
CA ILE A 11 -10.30 4.73 -5.66
C ILE A 11 -10.28 6.22 -5.96
N THR A 12 -10.14 7.03 -4.92
CA THR A 12 -10.01 8.48 -5.04
C THR A 12 -8.65 8.89 -4.48
N LEU A 13 -7.87 9.57 -5.32
CA LEU A 13 -6.66 10.28 -4.91
C LEU A 13 -7.06 11.70 -4.53
N GLY A 14 -6.85 12.06 -3.27
CA GLY A 14 -7.01 13.43 -2.80
C GLY A 14 -5.92 14.35 -3.35
N ASN A 15 -6.09 15.65 -3.10
CA ASN A 15 -5.07 16.64 -3.44
C ASN A 15 -3.80 16.41 -2.60
N ILE A 16 -2.66 16.69 -3.21
CA ILE A 16 -1.38 16.70 -2.51
C ILE A 16 -1.30 17.98 -1.68
N VAL A 17 -1.03 17.83 -0.40
CA VAL A 17 -0.86 18.93 0.54
C VAL A 17 0.62 19.05 0.87
N VAL A 18 1.17 20.25 0.63
CA VAL A 18 2.55 20.61 1.01
C VAL A 18 2.47 21.53 2.22
N GLY A 19 2.87 21.01 3.37
CA GLY A 19 3.04 21.76 4.61
C GLY A 19 4.51 21.87 5.00
N THR A 20 4.74 22.25 6.26
CA THR A 20 6.07 22.31 6.88
C THR A 20 6.05 21.57 8.21
N PHE A 21 7.04 20.69 8.41
CA PHE A 21 7.38 20.16 9.73
C PHE A 21 7.87 21.27 10.65
N GLY A 22 7.79 21.06 11.97
CA GLY A 22 8.25 22.03 12.99
C GLY A 22 9.74 22.41 12.90
N ASN A 23 10.53 21.73 12.08
CA ASN A 23 11.93 22.04 11.77
C ASN A 23 12.13 22.75 10.41
N GLY A 24 11.05 23.19 9.74
CA GLY A 24 11.10 23.88 8.45
C GLY A 24 11.25 22.99 7.22
N LEU A 25 11.31 21.65 7.38
CA LEU A 25 11.30 20.73 6.25
C LEU A 25 9.90 20.61 5.63
N ALA A 26 9.82 20.45 4.31
CA ALA A 26 8.54 20.24 3.63
C ALA A 26 7.88 18.92 4.09
N ASP A 27 6.62 18.99 4.51
CA ASP A 27 5.78 17.82 4.78
C ASP A 27 4.81 17.63 3.62
N VAL A 28 5.07 16.64 2.77
CA VAL A 28 4.28 16.35 1.58
C VAL A 28 3.39 15.14 1.86
N THR A 29 2.08 15.35 1.78
CA THR A 29 1.09 14.32 2.10
C THR A 29 0.01 14.21 1.02
N GLN A 30 -0.59 13.03 0.88
CA GLN A 30 -1.74 12.81 0.01
C GLN A 30 -2.72 11.84 0.67
N GLN A 31 -4.00 12.22 0.66
CA GLN A 31 -5.07 11.32 1.08
C GLN A 31 -5.39 10.35 -0.05
N VAL A 32 -5.57 9.08 0.27
CA VAL A 32 -6.09 8.07 -0.64
C VAL A 32 -7.27 7.39 0.03
N SER A 33 -8.37 7.21 -0.72
CA SER A 33 -9.57 6.55 -0.20
C SER A 33 -10.15 5.54 -1.18
N TRP A 34 -10.73 4.50 -0.62
CA TRP A 34 -11.42 3.42 -1.33
C TRP A 34 -12.86 3.33 -0.89
N SER A 35 -13.79 3.39 -1.84
CA SER A 35 -15.20 3.08 -1.57
C SER A 35 -15.37 1.60 -1.29
N ASP A 36 -16.43 1.25 -0.57
CA ASP A 36 -16.85 -0.13 -0.33
C ASP A 36 -15.80 -0.97 0.41
N VAL A 37 -14.98 -0.34 1.25
CA VAL A 37 -14.06 -1.01 2.16
C VAL A 37 -14.60 -0.80 3.58
N PRO A 38 -15.58 -1.62 4.02
CA PRO A 38 -16.29 -1.40 5.27
C PRO A 38 -15.47 -1.74 6.52
N GLU A 39 -14.25 -2.24 6.34
CA GLU A 39 -13.38 -2.73 7.40
C GLU A 39 -11.92 -2.50 7.08
N GLU A 40 -11.07 -2.49 8.11
CA GLU A 40 -9.66 -2.18 7.95
C GLU A 40 -8.97 -3.27 7.11
N PRO A 41 -8.30 -2.90 6.01
CA PRO A 41 -7.61 -3.85 5.18
C PRO A 41 -6.34 -4.38 5.85
N TYR A 42 -5.98 -5.60 5.49
CA TYR A 42 -4.73 -6.24 5.91
C TYR A 42 -3.58 -5.82 4.99
N ASP A 43 -2.37 -5.79 5.55
CA ASP A 43 -1.11 -5.68 4.80
C ASP A 43 -1.11 -4.51 3.80
N VAL A 44 -1.41 -3.31 4.30
CA VAL A 44 -1.39 -2.08 3.50
C VAL A 44 0.06 -1.68 3.24
N GLU A 45 0.49 -1.81 2.00
CA GLU A 45 1.81 -1.46 1.52
C GLU A 45 1.75 -0.23 0.61
N VAL A 46 2.56 0.79 0.87
CA VAL A 46 2.88 1.80 -0.15
C VAL A 46 4.21 1.42 -0.76
N TRP A 47 4.32 1.51 -2.08
CA TRP A 47 5.53 1.15 -2.79
C TRP A 47 6.00 2.25 -3.73
N TYR A 48 7.31 2.30 -3.94
CA TYR A 48 8.01 3.34 -4.69
C TYR A 48 8.88 2.70 -5.77
N ARG A 49 8.76 3.22 -6.99
CA ARG A 49 9.57 2.80 -8.14
C ARG A 49 10.57 3.88 -8.50
N PHE A 50 11.85 3.52 -8.35
CA PHE A 50 12.95 4.37 -8.77
C PHE A 50 13.62 3.81 -10.03
N PHE A 51 13.99 4.69 -10.95
CA PHE A 51 14.82 4.30 -12.08
C PHE A 51 16.23 4.07 -11.54
N ASN A 52 16.65 2.81 -11.55
CA ASN A 52 18.03 2.44 -11.27
C ASN A 52 18.74 2.31 -12.62
N PRO A 53 19.73 3.17 -12.95
CA PRO A 53 20.54 2.91 -14.14
C PRO A 53 21.17 1.52 -14.00
N PRO A 54 21.19 0.71 -15.06
CA PRO A 54 21.76 -0.64 -14.98
C PRO A 54 23.24 -0.53 -14.60
N ILE A 55 23.58 -0.97 -13.39
CA ILE A 55 24.98 -1.15 -12.97
C ILE A 55 25.37 -2.56 -13.42
N GLY A 56 25.54 -2.76 -14.72
CA GLY A 56 25.97 -4.02 -15.33
C GLY A 56 24.87 -4.78 -16.10
N PRO A 57 25.26 -5.83 -16.85
CA PRO A 57 24.43 -6.47 -17.88
C PRO A 57 23.28 -7.35 -17.35
N PHE A 58 23.14 -7.54 -16.03
CA PHE A 58 22.14 -8.43 -15.42
C PHE A 58 21.54 -7.87 -14.12
N VAL A 59 21.33 -6.56 -14.03
CA VAL A 59 20.61 -6.01 -12.87
C VAL A 59 19.12 -6.10 -13.18
N ASP A 60 18.49 -7.17 -12.69
CA ASP A 60 17.04 -7.26 -12.58
C ASP A 60 16.51 -5.91 -12.09
N ALA A 61 15.48 -5.38 -12.75
CA ALA A 61 14.77 -4.20 -12.27
C ALA A 61 14.46 -4.44 -10.79
N LYS A 62 15.15 -3.70 -9.89
CA LYS A 62 14.96 -3.89 -8.44
C LYS A 62 13.47 -3.84 -8.16
N ALA A 63 12.97 -4.84 -7.43
CA ALA A 63 11.59 -4.85 -6.97
C ALA A 63 11.26 -3.47 -6.32
N PRO A 64 10.02 -2.97 -6.49
CA PRO A 64 9.65 -1.69 -5.93
C PRO A 64 9.89 -1.69 -4.41
N TYR A 65 10.33 -0.55 -3.87
CA TYR A 65 10.59 -0.44 -2.44
C TYR A 65 9.28 -0.26 -1.69
N LYS A 66 9.01 -1.15 -0.75
CA LYS A 66 7.74 -1.21 -0.03
C LYS A 66 7.86 -0.66 1.39
N ILE A 67 6.81 -0.01 1.86
CA ILE A 67 6.64 0.50 3.22
C ILE A 67 5.29 0.00 3.73
N LEU A 68 5.29 -0.65 4.89
CA LEU A 68 4.06 -1.07 5.55
C LEU A 68 3.43 0.13 6.27
N TYR A 69 2.15 0.37 6.02
CA TYR A 69 1.46 1.62 6.35
C TYR A 69 0.32 1.48 7.38
N GLY A 70 0.04 0.26 7.85
CA GLY A 70 -1.18 -0.14 8.55
C GLY A 70 -1.72 0.79 9.65
N GLU A 71 -0.90 1.59 10.32
CA GLU A 71 -1.34 2.43 11.46
C GLU A 71 -1.80 3.87 11.12
N LEU A 72 -1.96 4.22 9.83
CA LEU A 72 -2.30 5.59 9.40
C LEU A 72 -3.61 5.73 8.61
N GLY A 73 -4.34 4.64 8.39
CA GLY A 73 -5.65 4.65 7.74
C GLY A 73 -6.79 4.39 8.71
N LYS A 74 -8.01 4.77 8.35
CA LYS A 74 -9.24 4.51 9.10
C LYS A 74 -10.38 4.20 8.17
N VAL A 75 -11.28 3.35 8.65
CA VAL A 75 -12.58 3.14 8.01
C VAL A 75 -13.56 4.21 8.49
N PHE A 76 -14.31 4.77 7.56
CA PHE A 76 -15.39 5.72 7.83
C PHE A 76 -16.51 5.52 6.80
N GLU A 77 -17.75 5.36 7.27
CA GLU A 77 -18.95 5.23 6.42
C GLU A 77 -18.81 4.22 5.26
N GLY A 78 -18.23 3.04 5.55
CA GLY A 78 -18.06 2.00 4.53
C GLY A 78 -16.89 2.23 3.56
N SER A 79 -16.07 3.26 3.79
CA SER A 79 -14.89 3.57 2.99
C SER A 79 -13.63 3.49 3.84
N TYR A 80 -12.52 3.09 3.26
CA TYR A 80 -11.21 3.16 3.91
C TYR A 80 -10.46 4.36 3.37
N ALA A 81 -9.86 5.16 4.25
CA ALA A 81 -9.03 6.28 3.87
C ALA A 81 -7.71 6.27 4.65
N MET A 82 -6.61 6.59 3.97
CA MET A 82 -5.30 6.72 4.58
C MET A 82 -4.60 7.99 4.10
N THR A 83 -3.65 8.47 4.89
CA THR A 83 -2.76 9.56 4.48
C THR A 83 -1.37 9.01 4.19
N ILE A 84 -0.96 9.09 2.94
CA ILE A 84 0.42 8.82 2.52
C ILE A 84 1.26 10.05 2.91
N ARG A 85 2.40 9.82 3.57
CA ARG A 85 3.33 10.87 4.01
C ARG A 85 4.66 10.71 3.28
N TYR A 86 4.76 11.28 2.09
CA TYR A 86 5.92 11.13 1.22
C TYR A 86 7.24 11.58 1.86
N SER A 87 7.20 12.69 2.61
CA SER A 87 8.39 13.20 3.30
C SER A 87 8.90 12.24 4.39
N ARG A 88 7.99 11.62 5.15
CA ARG A 88 8.34 10.55 6.12
C ARG A 88 8.90 9.34 5.40
N ASP A 89 8.24 8.93 4.32
CA ASP A 89 8.63 7.75 3.56
C ASP A 89 10.02 7.86 2.96
N LYS A 90 10.40 9.05 2.50
CA LYS A 90 11.78 9.29 2.05
C LYS A 90 12.81 8.93 3.11
N ILE A 91 12.55 9.25 4.38
CA ILE A 91 13.45 8.92 5.50
C ILE A 91 13.50 7.40 5.67
N LEU A 92 12.33 6.74 5.70
CA LEU A 92 12.25 5.28 5.84
C LEU A 92 12.90 4.53 4.67
N LEU A 93 12.79 5.06 3.45
CA LEU A 93 13.42 4.50 2.26
C LEU A 93 14.93 4.71 2.26
N LYS A 94 15.40 5.86 2.76
CA LYS A 94 16.83 6.11 2.95
C LYS A 94 17.45 5.13 3.93
N ASP A 95 16.74 4.76 5.00
CA ASP A 95 17.24 3.77 5.96
C ASP A 95 17.25 2.35 5.37
N LYS A 96 16.37 2.06 4.41
CA LYS A 96 16.33 0.78 3.68
C LYS A 96 17.35 0.70 2.54
N GLU A 97 17.75 1.83 1.96
CA GLU A 97 18.84 1.88 0.99
C GLU A 97 20.18 2.10 1.70
N ILE A 98 21.10 1.13 1.62
CA ILE A 98 22.48 1.26 2.16
C ILE A 98 23.27 2.43 1.48
N PHE A 99 22.71 3.10 0.46
CA PHE A 99 23.36 4.18 -0.30
C PHE A 99 22.43 5.34 -0.71
N ASN A 100 23.03 6.52 -0.87
CA ASN A 100 22.45 7.85 -1.08
C ASN A 100 21.23 7.92 -2.04
N THR A 101 20.08 8.33 -1.50
CA THR A 101 18.80 8.46 -2.23
C THR A 101 18.65 9.77 -3.00
N ASP A 102 19.56 10.74 -2.83
CA ASP A 102 19.37 12.11 -3.32
C ASP A 102 19.40 12.26 -4.86
N ASN A 103 19.88 11.24 -5.60
CA ASN A 103 19.92 11.24 -7.07
C ASN A 103 19.02 10.16 -7.70
N ARG A 104 18.05 9.64 -6.94
CA ARG A 104 17.10 8.64 -7.46
C ARG A 104 16.02 9.34 -8.27
N VAL A 105 15.81 8.84 -9.49
CA VAL A 105 14.70 9.27 -10.35
C VAL A 105 13.45 8.51 -9.92
N LEU A 106 12.50 9.17 -9.28
CA LEU A 106 11.20 8.59 -8.91
C LEU A 106 10.27 8.64 -10.12
N TYR A 107 9.70 7.51 -10.53
CA TYR A 107 8.78 7.46 -11.69
C TYR A 107 7.43 6.82 -11.40
N GLY A 108 7.24 6.20 -10.23
CA GLY A 108 5.97 5.60 -9.86
C GLY A 108 5.81 5.45 -8.36
N VAL A 109 4.59 5.66 -7.90
CA VAL A 109 4.13 5.35 -6.55
C VAL A 109 2.94 4.43 -6.69
N GLY A 110 2.77 3.51 -5.75
CA GLY A 110 1.51 2.84 -5.62
C GLY A 110 1.24 2.37 -4.23
N VAL A 111 0.06 1.81 -4.08
CA VAL A 111 -0.42 1.24 -2.84
C VAL A 111 -1.07 -0.09 -3.14
N ARG A 112 -0.86 -1.02 -2.23
CA ARG A 112 -1.43 -2.35 -2.24
C ARG A 112 -2.08 -2.60 -0.90
N PHE A 113 -3.21 -3.28 -0.90
CA PHE A 113 -3.71 -3.90 0.33
C PHE A 113 -4.45 -5.21 0.03
N ILE A 114 -4.66 -5.97 1.10
CA ILE A 114 -5.37 -7.23 1.07
C ILE A 114 -6.69 -7.09 1.84
N GLN A 115 -7.79 -7.51 1.22
CA GLN A 115 -9.09 -7.63 1.88
C GLN A 115 -9.50 -9.11 1.95
N LEU A 116 -9.89 -9.54 3.15
CA LEU A 116 -10.46 -10.87 3.37
C LEU A 116 -11.98 -10.81 3.19
N ASP A 117 -12.57 -11.90 2.68
CA ASP A 117 -14.02 -12.09 2.64
C ASP A 117 -14.60 -12.25 4.07
N ASP A 118 -15.84 -11.80 4.29
CA ASP A 118 -16.52 -11.86 5.58
C ASP A 118 -16.57 -13.26 6.20
N LYS A 119 -16.62 -14.31 5.37
CA LYS A 119 -16.61 -15.72 5.80
C LYS A 119 -15.26 -16.18 6.35
N TRP A 120 -14.24 -15.33 6.28
CA TRP A 120 -12.87 -15.60 6.69
C TRP A 120 -12.47 -14.84 7.95
N LYS A 121 -13.41 -14.16 8.58
CA LYS A 121 -13.21 -13.52 9.88
C LYS A 121 -13.32 -14.55 10.98
N ALA A 122 -12.37 -14.50 11.92
CA ALA A 122 -12.49 -15.28 13.13
C ALA A 122 -13.84 -14.96 13.81
N PRO A 123 -14.61 -15.96 14.28
CA PRO A 123 -15.96 -15.77 14.82
C PRO A 123 -16.04 -14.74 15.98
N ASN A 124 -14.93 -14.50 16.65
CA ASN A 124 -14.75 -13.58 17.78
C ASN A 124 -13.90 -12.34 17.44
N GLY A 125 -13.53 -12.13 16.17
CA GLY A 125 -12.64 -11.05 15.74
C GLY A 125 -11.17 -11.21 16.16
N VAL A 126 -10.83 -12.28 16.87
CA VAL A 126 -9.47 -12.59 17.33
C VAL A 126 -8.96 -13.80 16.58
N TRP A 127 -7.81 -13.66 15.93
CA TRP A 127 -7.19 -14.78 15.24
C TRP A 127 -6.70 -15.82 16.26
N ASP A 128 -7.49 -16.87 16.46
CA ASP A 128 -7.19 -17.98 17.36
C ASP A 128 -6.87 -19.25 16.54
N PRO A 129 -5.60 -19.70 16.50
CA PRO A 129 -5.17 -20.85 15.70
C PRO A 129 -5.93 -22.14 16.03
N ASP A 130 -6.38 -22.33 17.27
CA ASP A 130 -7.08 -23.56 17.69
C ASP A 130 -8.56 -23.55 17.27
N VAL A 131 -9.12 -22.37 17.03
CA VAL A 131 -10.50 -22.19 16.55
C VAL A 131 -10.57 -22.29 15.02
N ILE A 132 -9.62 -21.68 14.33
CA ILE A 132 -9.59 -21.65 12.85
C ILE A 132 -9.10 -22.95 12.22
N ALA A 133 -8.35 -23.78 12.98
CA ALA A 133 -7.97 -25.13 12.55
C ALA A 133 -9.13 -26.13 12.59
N GLN A 134 -10.28 -25.76 13.16
CA GLN A 134 -11.44 -26.64 13.21
C GLN A 134 -12.16 -26.67 11.85
N PRO A 135 -12.46 -27.88 11.32
CA PRO A 135 -13.22 -28.00 10.10
C PRO A 135 -14.60 -27.35 10.24
N ASN A 136 -15.09 -26.72 9.18
CA ASN A 136 -16.35 -25.96 9.14
C ASN A 136 -16.37 -24.61 9.90
N VAL A 137 -15.26 -24.17 10.49
CA VAL A 137 -15.20 -22.87 11.19
C VAL A 137 -14.85 -21.72 10.24
N LEU A 138 -13.81 -21.85 9.41
CA LEU A 138 -13.46 -20.89 8.35
C LEU A 138 -13.27 -21.61 7.00
N THR A 139 -14.33 -22.17 6.43
CA THR A 139 -14.24 -22.88 5.14
C THR A 139 -15.35 -22.47 4.18
N ASN A 140 -14.97 -22.19 2.94
CA ASN A 140 -15.89 -22.10 1.80
C ASN A 140 -16.08 -23.45 1.08
N VAL A 141 -15.43 -24.52 1.57
CA VAL A 141 -15.45 -25.87 1.01
C VAL A 141 -16.21 -26.81 1.97
N THR A 142 -17.23 -27.49 1.45
CA THR A 142 -17.99 -28.49 2.22
C THR A 142 -17.13 -29.74 2.42
N ASN A 143 -16.98 -30.19 3.67
CA ASN A 143 -16.23 -31.40 4.06
C ASN A 143 -14.72 -31.39 3.72
N GLY A 144 -14.03 -30.26 3.89
CA GLY A 144 -12.57 -30.20 3.73
C GLY A 144 -11.90 -29.00 4.41
N PHE A 145 -10.57 -29.01 4.43
CA PHE A 145 -9.74 -27.84 4.71
C PHE A 145 -9.44 -27.15 3.37
N GLY A 146 -9.97 -25.95 3.12
CA GLY A 146 -9.87 -25.33 1.80
C GLY A 146 -9.63 -23.84 1.84
N PHE A 147 -8.45 -23.41 1.38
CA PHE A 147 -7.99 -22.03 1.16
C PHE A 147 -8.01 -21.71 -0.35
N PHE A 148 -9.17 -21.44 -0.94
CA PHE A 148 -9.24 -21.03 -2.35
C PHE A 148 -10.23 -19.86 -2.55
N GLY A 149 -9.71 -18.72 -3.03
CA GLY A 149 -10.50 -17.69 -3.71
C GLY A 149 -11.13 -16.58 -2.85
N SER A 150 -10.71 -16.39 -1.61
CA SER A 150 -11.33 -15.48 -0.63
C SER A 150 -10.49 -14.27 -0.23
N VAL A 151 -9.40 -14.03 -0.96
CA VAL A 151 -8.48 -12.91 -0.74
C VAL A 151 -8.56 -12.00 -1.96
N GLY A 152 -8.99 -10.75 -1.75
CA GLY A 152 -8.90 -9.68 -2.74
C GLY A 152 -7.62 -8.90 -2.56
N GLN A 153 -6.72 -8.92 -3.53
CA GLN A 153 -5.60 -7.98 -3.59
C GLN A 153 -6.00 -6.79 -4.44
N PHE A 154 -5.79 -5.59 -3.91
CA PHE A 154 -6.06 -4.34 -4.60
C PHE A 154 -4.77 -3.55 -4.75
N ASP A 155 -4.42 -3.22 -5.99
CA ASP A 155 -3.25 -2.42 -6.34
C ASP A 155 -3.67 -1.17 -7.10
N LEU A 156 -3.07 -0.03 -6.75
CA LEU A 156 -3.16 1.22 -7.52
C LEU A 156 -1.75 1.77 -7.72
N GLU A 157 -1.46 2.19 -8.95
CA GLU A 157 -0.22 2.86 -9.37
C GLU A 157 -0.55 4.22 -9.97
N TRP A 158 0.22 5.25 -9.61
CA TRP A 158 0.15 6.59 -10.19
C TRP A 158 1.53 7.27 -10.21
N THR A 159 1.62 8.38 -10.94
CA THR A 159 2.79 9.23 -10.98
C THR A 159 2.54 10.51 -10.17
N LEU A 160 3.61 11.07 -9.61
CA LEU A 160 3.58 12.39 -8.98
C LEU A 160 4.04 13.44 -9.98
N SER A 161 3.53 14.67 -9.85
CA SER A 161 4.04 15.79 -10.65
C SER A 161 5.50 16.09 -10.33
N ASP A 162 6.25 16.58 -11.31
CA ASP A 162 7.68 16.92 -11.16
C ASP A 162 7.95 17.85 -9.97
N GLN A 163 7.07 18.83 -9.76
CA GLN A 163 7.17 19.76 -8.64
C GLN A 163 7.10 19.04 -7.29
N VAL A 164 6.20 18.07 -7.16
CA VAL A 164 6.04 17.27 -5.93
C VAL A 164 7.26 16.37 -5.73
N VAL A 165 7.71 15.68 -6.77
CA VAL A 165 8.90 14.81 -6.72
C VAL A 165 10.13 15.59 -6.24
N LYS A 166 10.34 16.79 -6.79
CA LYS A 166 11.43 17.69 -6.39
C LYS A 166 11.27 18.23 -4.96
N THR A 167 10.04 18.51 -4.52
CA THR A 167 9.74 18.97 -3.14
C THR A 167 10.06 17.88 -2.11
N ILE A 168 9.76 16.61 -2.41
CA ILE A 168 10.17 15.46 -1.57
C ILE A 168 11.70 15.31 -1.61
N GLY A 169 12.34 15.75 -2.70
CA GLY A 169 13.79 15.76 -2.89
C GLY A 169 14.29 14.50 -3.59
N TYR A 170 13.57 14.07 -4.63
CA TYR A 170 14.01 13.10 -5.63
C TYR A 170 14.18 13.80 -6.99
N SER A 171 14.80 13.12 -7.95
CA SER A 171 14.88 13.58 -9.34
C SER A 171 13.68 13.07 -10.16
N THR A 172 13.39 13.74 -11.27
CA THR A 172 12.34 13.35 -12.23
C THR A 172 12.95 12.73 -13.49
N PRO A 173 12.20 11.95 -14.28
CA PRO A 173 12.73 11.34 -15.50
C PRO A 173 13.29 12.35 -16.52
N GLY A 174 12.80 13.59 -16.52
CA GLY A 174 13.24 14.66 -17.43
C GLY A 174 14.45 15.46 -16.94
N ASP A 175 14.96 15.23 -15.73
CA ASP A 175 16.16 15.91 -15.21
C ASP A 175 17.48 15.31 -15.73
N ARG A 176 17.43 14.36 -16.67
CA ARG A 176 18.57 13.66 -17.26
C ARG A 176 18.81 14.01 -18.72
#